data_AF-A0A920RT07-F1
#
_entry.id   AF-A0A920RT07-F1
#
_cell.length_a   1.000
_cell.length_b   1.000
_cell.length_c   1.000
_cell.angle_alpha   90.00
_cell.angle_beta   90.00
_cell.angle_gamma   90.00
#
_symmetry.space_group_name_H-M   'P 1'
#
loop_
_entity.id
_entity.type
_entity.pdbx_description
1 polymer ?
#
loop_
_entity_poly.entity_id
_entity_poly.type
_entity_poly.pdbx_seq_one_letter_code
_entity_poly.pdbx_strand_id
1 'polypeptide(L)' 'MDTYFSRYPGVRKYMDRVKSEAKKIGYVETLYGRRLYLPEISTGNAIRRQAAERVAINAPVKALRPT' A
#
# COMPACT_ATOMS: atom_id res chain seq x y z
N MET A 1 -17.79 4.81 -6.94
CA MET A 1 -16.32 4.62 -6.81
C MET A 1 -15.57 4.98 -8.09
N ASP A 2 -16.18 4.87 -9.28
CA ASP A 2 -15.50 5.10 -10.56
C ASP A 2 -15.04 6.55 -10.81
N THR A 3 -15.82 7.55 -10.40
CA THR A 3 -15.52 8.97 -10.63
C THR A 3 -14.22 9.45 -9.97
N TYR A 4 -13.79 8.85 -8.85
CA TYR A 4 -12.52 9.19 -8.20
C TYR A 4 -11.31 8.73 -9.03
N PHE A 5 -11.36 7.51 -9.57
CA PHE A 5 -10.29 6.96 -10.39
C PHE A 5 -10.27 7.54 -11.81
N SER A 6 -11.42 7.93 -12.35
CA SER A 6 -11.49 8.66 -13.62
C SER A 6 -10.78 10.01 -13.55
N ARG A 7 -10.82 10.68 -12.39
CA ARG A 7 -10.16 11.99 -12.18
C ARG A 7 -8.67 11.85 -11.87
N TYR A 8 -8.26 10.72 -11.29
CA TYR A 8 -6.88 10.43 -10.92
C TYR A 8 -6.42 9.05 -11.44
N PRO A 9 -6.24 8.88 -12.76
CA PRO A 9 -5.84 7.60 -13.35
C PRO A 9 -4.46 7.11 -12.84
N GLY A 10 -3.58 8.03 -12.46
CA GLY A 10 -2.29 7.71 -11.87
C GLY A 10 -2.38 7.04 -10.49
N VAL A 11 -3.44 7.31 -9.72
CA VAL A 11 -3.64 6.74 -8.38
C VAL A 11 -3.90 5.24 -8.47
N ARG A 12 -4.67 4.78 -9.45
CA ARG A 12 -4.90 3.34 -9.66
C ARG A 12 -3.60 2.61 -9.98
N LYS A 13 -2.83 3.11 -10.96
CA LYS A 13 -1.51 2.54 -11.30
C LYS A 13 -0.57 2.50 -10.10
N TYR A 14 -0.58 3.56 -9.28
CA TYR A 14 0.22 3.62 -8.07
C TYR A 14 -0.21 2.56 -7.05
N MET A 15 -1.51 2.45 -6.76
CA MET A 15 -2.04 1.44 -5.83
C MET A 15 -1.69 0.02 -6.28
N ASP A 16 -1.86 -0.30 -7.56
CA ASP A 16 -1.58 -1.63 -8.09
C ASP A 16 -0.08 -1.95 -8.03
N ARG A 17 0.78 -0.98 -8.35
CA ARG A 17 2.24 -1.12 -8.22
C ARG A 17 2.65 -1.41 -6.78
N VAL A 18 2.17 -0.60 -5.83
CA VAL A 18 2.52 -0.75 -4.41
C VAL A 18 2.06 -2.10 -3.87
N LYS A 19 0.85 -2.57 -4.23
CA LYS A 19 0.38 -3.90 -3.86
C LYS A 19 1.27 -5.00 -4.44
N SER A 20 1.64 -4.89 -5.73
CA SER A 20 2.49 -5.88 -6.40
C SER A 20 3.89 -5.95 -5.79
N GLU A 21 4.52 -4.80 -5.55
CA GLU A 21 5.83 -4.72 -4.90
C GLU A 21 5.77 -5.27 -3.48
N ALA A 22 4.82 -4.80 -2.67
CA ALA A 22 4.69 -5.24 -1.27
C ALA A 22 4.42 -6.75 -1.17
N LYS A 23 3.69 -7.33 -2.13
CA LYS A 23 3.48 -8.79 -2.19
C LYS A 23 4.72 -9.57 -2.60
N LYS A 24 5.61 -8.99 -3.42
CA LYS A 24 6.89 -9.60 -3.82
C LYS A 24 7.95 -9.51 -2.73
N ILE A 25 8.09 -8.35 -2.08
CA ILE A 25 9.19 -8.07 -1.14
C ILE A 25 8.80 -8.23 0.33
N GLY A 26 7.49 -8.26 0.64
CA GLY A 26 6.96 -8.42 2.01
C GLY A 26 6.92 -7.14 2.85
N TYR A 27 7.28 -5.99 2.27
CA TYR A 27 7.26 -4.69 2.94
C TYR A 27 6.95 -3.54 1.96
N VAL A 28 6.63 -2.37 2.49
CA VAL A 28 6.61 -1.10 1.74
C VAL A 28 7.63 -0.13 2.32
N GLU A 29 8.19 0.74 1.48
CA GLU A 29 9.09 1.79 1.91
C GLU A 29 8.38 3.15 1.78
N THR A 30 8.53 3.99 2.80
CA THR A 30 8.01 5.35 2.77
C THR A 30 8.97 6.29 2.05
N LEU A 31 8.49 7.47 1.64
CA LEU A 31 9.33 8.50 1.00
C LEU A 31 10.55 8.93 1.85
N TYR A 32 10.53 8.65 3.15
CA TYR A 32 11.61 8.97 4.10
C TYR A 32 12.49 7.75 4.41
N GLY A 33 12.43 6.69 3.60
CA GLY A 33 13.28 5.50 3.74
C GLY A 33 12.88 4.53 4.86
N ARG A 34 11.75 4.76 5.53
CA ARG A 34 11.26 3.83 6.56
C ARG A 34 10.55 2.65 5.91
N ARG A 35 10.94 1.43 6.29
CA ARG A 35 10.31 0.18 5.83
C ARG A 35 9.23 -0.27 6.80
N LEU A 36 8.08 -0.65 6.26
CA LEU A 36 6.95 -1.22 6.98
C LEU A 36 6.67 -2.63 6.47
N TYR A 37 6.93 -3.62 7.30
CA TYR A 37 6.72 -5.03 6.98
C TYR A 37 5.24 -5.39 7.09
N LEU A 38 4.73 -6.07 6.06
CA LEU A 38 3.31 -6.42 5.93
C LEU A 38 3.18 -7.91 5.62
N PRO A 39 3.43 -8.80 6.61
CA PRO A 39 3.35 -10.25 6.39
C PRO A 39 1.94 -10.71 5.96
N GLU A 40 0.92 -9.96 6.37
CA GLU A 40 -0.47 -10.24 6.04
C GLU A 40 -0.85 -9.90 4.58
N ILE A 41 0.07 -9.38 3.76
CA ILE A 41 -0.25 -9.06 2.35
C ILE A 41 -0.29 -10.30 1.45
N SER A 42 0.38 -11.39 1.87
CA SER A 42 0.41 -12.67 1.15
C SER A 42 -0.55 -13.71 1.75
N THR A 43 -1.28 -13.36 2.81
CA THR A 43 -2.20 -14.29 3.48
C THR A 43 -3.39 -14.70 2.60
N GLY A 44 -3.87 -15.93 2.80
CA GLY A 44 -5.11 -16.43 2.18
C GLY A 44 -6.36 -15.73 2.71
N ASN A 45 -6.30 -15.16 3.92
CA ASN A 45 -7.42 -14.45 4.54
C ASN A 45 -7.67 -13.09 3.86
N ALA A 46 -8.77 -13.00 3.11
CA ALA A 46 -9.12 -11.81 2.33
C ALA A 46 -9.26 -10.53 3.17
N ILE A 47 -9.75 -10.64 4.41
CA ILE A 47 -9.95 -9.48 5.31
C ILE A 47 -8.60 -8.93 5.75
N ARG A 48 -7.70 -9.80 6.22
CA ARG A 48 -6.35 -9.40 6.64
C ARG A 48 -5.54 -8.84 5.48
N ARG A 49 -5.66 -9.44 4.30
CA ARG A 49 -5.03 -8.95 3.07
C ARG A 49 -5.51 -7.55 2.70
N GLN A 50 -6.83 -7.29 2.69
CA GLN A 50 -7.35 -5.95 2.41
C GLN A 50 -6.88 -4.91 3.43
N ALA A 51 -6.80 -5.27 4.71
CA ALA A 51 -6.27 -4.39 5.74
C ALA A 51 -4.79 -4.05 5.46
N ALA A 52 -3.96 -5.07 5.18
CA ALA A 52 -2.56 -4.89 4.83
C ALA A 52 -2.38 -4.05 3.55
N GLU A 53 -3.19 -4.26 2.52
CA GLU A 53 -3.17 -3.46 1.30
C GLU A 53 -3.50 -1.98 1.56
N ARG A 54 -4.49 -1.71 2.42
CA ARG A 54 -4.83 -0.32 2.80
C ARG A 54 -3.69 0.35 3.56
N VAL A 55 -2.99 -0.38 4.41
CA VAL A 55 -1.81 0.14 5.12
C VAL A 55 -0.68 0.38 4.12
N ALA A 56 -0.42 -0.56 3.20
CA ALA A 56 0.59 -0.46 2.15
C ALA A 56 0.41 0.80 1.28
N ILE A 57 -0.82 1.11 0.88
CA ILE A 57 -1.13 2.27 0.03
C ILE A 57 -0.96 3.59 0.80
N ASN A 58 -1.34 3.63 2.07
CA ASN A 58 -1.32 4.85 2.86
C ASN A 58 0.04 5.15 3.51
N ALA A 59 0.83 4.14 3.83
CA ALA A 59 2.11 4.30 4.56
C ALA A 59 3.13 5.20 3.82
N PRO A 60 3.31 5.11 2.49
CA PRO A 60 4.28 5.96 1.80
C PRO A 60 3.88 7.44 1.77
N VAL A 61 2.58 7.72 1.69
CA VAL A 61 2.04 9.09 1.65
C VAL A 61 1.95 9.69 3.05
N LYS A 62 1.44 8.91 4.01
CA LYS A 62 1.34 9.28 5.42
C LYS A 62 2.63 8.91 6.14
N ALA A 63 3.75 9.43 5.66
CA ALA A 63 5.00 9.31 6.38
C ALA A 63 4.78 9.77 7.82
N LEU A 64 4.79 8.81 8.74
CA LEU A 64 4.53 9.06 10.15
C LEU A 64 5.65 9.99 10.62
N ARG A 65 5.30 11.25 10.89
CA ARG A 65 6.19 12.24 11.48
C ARG A 65 6.91 11.58 12.66
N PRO A 66 8.25 11.68 12.79
CA PRO A 66 8.90 11.28 14.03
C PRO A 66 8.34 12.22 15.11
N THR A 67 7.57 11.67 16.04
CA THR A 67 7.43 12.25 17.38
C THR A 67 8.68 11.94 18.17
#